data_AF-A0A7Y2KYM1-F1
#
_entry.id   AF-A0A7Y2KYM1-F1
#
_cell.length_a   1.000
_cell.length_b   1.000
_cell.length_c   1.000
_cell.angle_alpha   90.00
_cell.angle_beta   90.00
_cell.angle_gamma   90.00
#
_symmetry.space_group_name_H-M   'P 1'
#
loop_
_entity.id
_entity.type
_entity.pdbx_description
1 polymer ?
#
loop_
_entity_poly.entity_id
_entity_poly.type
_entity_poly.pdbx_seq_one_letter_code
_entity_poly.pdbx_strand_id
1 'polypeptide(L)'
;MINIKSASEGVSTASKSSKQEIKSPYVFLFIILLIAAAATWIIPAGVFDREMRDGISFVVNGSLHAVPQNGVHPLGVFTAIASGLQSSAPIIFLILFTGGALAVLESTGAIHQALNGIARSTKLNDYVVVAIFGLIFGVLGTTGVVVNAVVAFVPIGLLVARSLGLNPFFGVSLVYLTCASGFNVALTNPVTTGLTQRLAQLPLFSGFGLR
;
A
#
# COMPACT_ATOMS: atom_id res chain seq x y z
N MET A 1 19.12 50.89 -12.16
CA MET A 1 19.34 50.69 -10.72
C MET A 1 17.98 50.76 -10.03
N ILE A 2 17.40 49.61 -9.69
CA ILE A 2 16.08 49.53 -9.03
C ILE A 2 16.32 49.06 -7.59
N ASN A 3 15.76 49.83 -6.66
CA ASN A 3 15.99 49.82 -5.22
C ASN A 3 15.26 48.66 -4.52
N ILE A 4 16.01 47.74 -3.89
CA ILE A 4 15.51 46.51 -3.23
C ILE A 4 15.42 46.72 -1.71
N LYS A 5 14.65 47.70 -1.24
CA LYS A 5 14.62 48.04 0.21
C LYS A 5 13.24 48.22 0.83
N SER A 6 12.21 47.53 0.34
CA SER A 6 10.85 47.66 0.90
C SER A 6 10.02 46.37 1.00
N ALA A 7 10.64 45.18 1.01
CA ALA A 7 9.91 43.91 1.10
C ALA A 7 10.27 43.07 2.35
N SER A 8 10.76 43.68 3.43
CA SER A 8 11.20 42.98 4.64
C SER A 8 10.42 43.33 5.90
N GLU A 9 9.12 43.63 5.79
CA GLU A 9 8.25 43.79 6.96
C GLU A 9 6.95 43.01 6.76
N GLY A 10 6.96 41.80 7.32
CA GLY A 10 5.86 40.85 7.25
C GLY A 10 6.26 39.50 7.81
N VAL A 11 7.07 39.48 8.88
CA VAL A 11 7.29 38.27 9.69
C VAL A 11 5.97 38.00 10.41
N SER A 12 5.09 37.30 9.70
CA SER A 12 3.88 36.71 10.27
C SER A 12 4.31 35.75 11.37
N THR A 13 3.95 36.13 12.59
CA THR A 13 4.18 35.42 13.83
C THR A 13 3.77 33.96 13.68
N ALA A 14 4.77 33.10 13.56
CA ALA A 14 4.63 31.66 13.60
C ALA A 14 3.89 31.27 14.88
N SER A 15 2.62 30.88 14.71
CA SER A 15 1.88 30.13 15.72
C SER A 15 2.72 28.91 16.07
N LYS A 16 3.20 28.84 17.31
CA LYS A 16 3.79 27.64 17.90
C LYS A 16 2.69 26.58 17.98
N SER A 17 2.44 25.91 16.86
CA SER A 17 1.73 24.64 16.86
C SER A 17 2.55 23.69 17.72
N SER A 18 1.97 23.28 18.84
CA SER A 18 2.44 22.17 19.66
C SER A 18 2.91 21.07 18.73
N LYS A 19 4.22 20.77 18.73
CA LYS A 19 4.77 19.57 18.09
C LYS A 19 4.07 18.40 18.77
N GLN A 20 2.95 17.95 18.21
CA GLN A 20 2.49 16.59 18.43
C GLN A 20 3.63 15.74 17.88
N GLU A 21 4.48 15.25 18.78
CA GLU A 21 5.39 14.16 18.47
C GLU A 21 4.52 13.07 17.87
N ILE A 22 4.61 12.92 16.55
CA ILE A 22 3.91 11.86 15.83
C ILE A 22 4.50 10.58 16.42
N LYS A 23 3.78 9.97 17.37
CA LYS A 23 4.14 8.67 17.93
C LYS A 23 4.39 7.76 16.75
N SER A 24 5.55 7.11 16.76
CA SER A 24 5.92 6.19 15.69
C SER A 24 4.76 5.25 15.38
N PRO A 25 4.42 5.00 14.10
CA PRO A 25 3.34 4.08 13.72
C PRO A 25 3.44 2.72 14.43
N TYR A 26 4.66 2.27 14.75
CA TYR A 26 4.91 1.05 15.50
C TYR A 26 4.31 1.07 16.92
N VAL A 27 4.34 2.23 17.60
CA VAL A 27 3.75 2.38 18.93
C VAL A 27 2.23 2.24 18.84
N PHE A 28 1.62 2.81 17.81
CA PHE A 28 0.18 2.70 17.58
C PHE A 28 -0.22 1.24 17.30
N LEU A 29 0.51 0.53 16.44
CA LEU A 29 0.29 -0.89 16.17
C LEU A 29 0.45 -1.75 17.43
N PHE A 30 1.44 -1.44 18.28
CA PHE A 30 1.65 -2.15 19.53
C PHE A 30 0.49 -1.94 20.52
N ILE A 31 -0.04 -0.73 20.63
CA ILE A 31 -1.21 -0.45 21.47
C ILE A 31 -2.43 -1.25 20.97
N ILE A 32 -2.67 -1.29 19.67
CA ILE A 32 -3.76 -2.09 19.08
C ILE A 32 -3.59 -3.57 19.42
N LEU A 33 -2.37 -4.09 19.32
CA LEU A 33 -2.05 -5.48 19.67
C LEU A 33 -2.38 -5.78 21.14
N LEU A 34 -2.04 -4.89 22.07
CA LEU A 34 -2.37 -5.05 23.49
C LEU A 34 -3.87 -5.02 23.75
N ILE A 35 -4.60 -4.13 23.08
CA ILE A 35 -6.06 -4.06 23.17
C ILE A 35 -6.68 -5.36 22.63
N ALA A 36 -6.21 -5.86 21.48
CA ALA A 36 -6.67 -7.11 20.91
C ALA A 36 -6.39 -8.30 21.84
N ALA A 37 -5.22 -8.36 22.46
CA ALA A 37 -4.88 -9.38 23.45
C ALA A 37 -5.81 -9.30 24.67
N ALA A 38 -6.06 -8.11 25.21
CA ALA A 38 -6.98 -7.92 26.33
C ALA A 38 -8.42 -8.33 25.99
N ALA A 39 -8.86 -8.06 24.76
CA ALA A 39 -10.17 -8.46 24.27
C ALA A 39 -10.36 -9.99 24.26
N THR A 40 -9.30 -10.79 24.18
CA THR A 40 -9.41 -12.28 24.22
C THR A 40 -9.88 -12.83 25.56
N TRP A 41 -9.79 -12.06 26.65
CA TRP A 41 -10.37 -12.45 27.94
C TRP A 41 -11.84 -12.06 28.09
N ILE A 42 -12.26 -11.01 27.39
CA ILE A 42 -13.62 -10.43 27.52
C ILE A 42 -14.57 -11.06 26.51
N ILE A 43 -14.10 -11.34 25.29
CA ILE A 43 -14.92 -11.83 24.19
C ILE A 43 -14.92 -13.37 24.21
N PRO A 44 -16.10 -14.03 24.31
CA PRO A 44 -16.17 -15.49 24.31
C PRO A 44 -15.71 -16.05 22.97
N ALA A 45 -14.93 -17.13 23.02
CA ALA A 45 -14.46 -17.81 21.82
C ALA A 45 -15.61 -18.60 21.19
N GLY A 46 -15.80 -18.42 19.88
CA GLY A 46 -16.82 -19.13 19.11
C GLY A 46 -16.29 -19.53 17.74
N VAL A 47 -16.77 -20.65 17.24
CA VAL A 47 -16.43 -21.17 15.90
C VAL A 47 -17.73 -21.43 15.15
N PHE A 48 -17.71 -21.13 13.86
CA PHE A 48 -18.77 -21.53 12.95
C PHE A 48 -18.40 -22.81 12.24
N ASP A 49 -19.36 -23.71 12.09
CA ASP A 49 -19.20 -24.86 11.21
C ASP A 49 -19.05 -24.41 9.76
N ARG A 50 -18.17 -25.09 9.04
CA ARG A 50 -17.89 -24.84 7.63
C ARG A 50 -18.25 -26.06 6.81
N GLU A 51 -18.96 -25.83 5.72
CA GLU A 51 -19.23 -26.84 4.70
C GLU A 51 -18.51 -26.49 3.40
N MET A 52 -18.00 -27.51 2.71
CA MET A 52 -17.38 -27.34 1.40
C MET A 52 -18.45 -27.45 0.32
N ARG A 53 -18.68 -26.36 -0.42
CA ARG A 53 -19.47 -26.38 -1.66
C ARG A 53 -18.58 -25.87 -2.80
N ASP A 54 -18.47 -26.64 -3.87
CA ASP A 54 -17.68 -26.30 -5.07
C ASP A 54 -16.22 -25.88 -4.79
N GLY A 55 -15.58 -26.51 -3.80
CA GLY A 55 -14.19 -26.20 -3.41
C GLY A 55 -14.02 -24.92 -2.59
N ILE A 56 -15.12 -24.29 -2.16
CA ILE A 56 -15.14 -23.08 -1.33
C ILE A 56 -15.73 -23.46 0.04
N SER A 57 -15.07 -23.02 1.12
CA SER A 57 -15.60 -23.23 2.49
C SER A 57 -16.64 -22.16 2.81
N PHE A 58 -17.89 -22.55 2.94
CA PHE A 58 -18.98 -21.68 3.37
C PHE A 58 -19.25 -21.85 4.86
N VAL A 59 -19.55 -20.75 5.55
CA VAL A 59 -19.98 -20.76 6.94
C VAL A 59 -21.47 -21.12 7.00
N VAL A 60 -21.82 -22.14 7.79
CA VAL A 60 -23.21 -22.54 8.02
C VAL A 60 -23.89 -21.50 8.91
N ASN A 61 -25.04 -20.97 8.48
CA ASN A 61 -25.77 -19.97 9.25
C ASN A 61 -26.34 -20.59 10.53
N GLY A 62 -26.19 -19.92 11.67
CA GLY A 62 -26.68 -20.40 12.98
C GLY A 62 -25.83 -21.49 13.64
N SER A 63 -24.70 -21.90 13.05
CA SER A 63 -23.82 -22.95 13.60
C SER A 63 -22.79 -22.45 14.62
N LEU A 64 -22.94 -21.21 15.10
CA LEU A 64 -22.03 -20.64 16.08
C LEU A 64 -22.13 -21.44 17.38
N HIS A 65 -21.04 -22.11 17.74
CA HIS A 65 -20.92 -22.79 19.01
C HIS A 65 -19.71 -22.25 19.78
N ALA A 66 -19.85 -22.20 21.10
CA ALA A 66 -18.79 -21.79 21.99
C ALA A 66 -17.69 -22.86 22.00
N VAL A 67 -16.44 -22.42 21.97
CA VAL A 67 -15.27 -23.29 22.11
C VAL A 67 -14.53 -22.95 23.40
N PRO A 68 -13.70 -23.86 23.94
CA PRO A 68 -12.92 -23.58 25.14
C PRO A 68 -12.13 -22.27 24.98
N GLN A 69 -12.36 -21.34 25.91
CA GLN A 69 -11.72 -20.05 25.85
C GLN A 69 -10.23 -20.21 26.16
N ASN A 70 -9.38 -19.72 25.26
CA ASN A 70 -7.94 -19.73 25.43
C ASN A 70 -7.43 -18.30 25.26
N GLY A 71 -7.47 -17.53 26.35
CA GLY A 71 -6.99 -16.16 26.35
C GLY A 71 -5.48 -16.10 26.05
N VAL A 72 -5.05 -15.06 25.34
CA VAL A 72 -3.64 -14.91 24.99
C VAL A 72 -2.82 -14.69 26.26
N HIS A 73 -1.90 -15.59 26.57
CA HIS A 73 -0.96 -15.38 27.69
C HIS A 73 -0.16 -14.08 27.49
N PRO A 74 0.27 -13.39 28.56
CA PRO A 74 1.05 -12.14 28.44
C PRO A 74 2.30 -12.28 27.56
N LEU A 75 3.00 -13.42 27.64
CA LEU A 75 4.14 -13.74 26.76
C LEU A 75 3.72 -14.12 25.34
N GLY A 76 2.48 -14.58 25.18
CA GLY A 76 1.86 -14.91 23.89
C GLY A 76 1.73 -13.72 22.94
N VAL A 77 1.74 -12.49 23.48
CA VAL A 77 1.77 -11.25 22.69
C VAL A 77 3.05 -11.18 21.84
N PHE A 78 4.21 -11.55 22.41
CA PHE A 78 5.47 -11.55 21.67
C PHE A 78 5.54 -12.66 20.62
N THR A 79 4.99 -13.85 20.93
CA THR A 79 4.89 -14.93 19.93
C THR A 79 3.90 -14.58 18.82
N ALA A 80 2.84 -13.81 19.10
CA ALA A 80 1.91 -13.33 18.09
C ALA A 80 2.58 -12.38 17.09
N ILE A 81 3.53 -11.54 17.55
CA ILE A 81 4.34 -10.71 16.64
C ILE A 81 5.16 -11.61 15.71
N ALA A 82 5.86 -12.61 16.24
CA ALA A 82 6.65 -13.54 15.43
C ALA A 82 5.79 -14.32 14.41
N SER A 83 4.63 -14.83 14.84
CA SER A 83 3.69 -15.52 13.96
C SER A 83 3.09 -14.60 12.88
N GLY A 84 2.83 -13.33 13.24
CA GLY A 84 2.40 -12.30 12.28
C GLY A 84 3.46 -12.02 11.22
N LEU A 85 4.73 -11.92 11.62
CA LEU A 85 5.86 -11.79 10.70
C LEU A 85 5.99 -13.00 9.78
N GLN A 86 5.84 -14.21 10.31
CA GLN A 86 5.86 -15.44 9.50
C GLN A 86 4.71 -15.46 8.49
N SER A 87 3.50 -15.11 8.91
CA SER A 87 2.33 -14.99 8.03
C SER A 87 2.50 -13.91 6.96
N SER A 88 3.23 -12.85 7.28
CA SER A 88 3.51 -11.73 6.37
C SER A 88 4.78 -11.92 5.53
N ALA A 89 5.52 -13.01 5.74
CA ALA A 89 6.80 -13.27 5.08
C ALA A 89 6.73 -13.14 3.54
N PRO A 90 5.68 -13.63 2.84
CA PRO A 90 5.59 -13.47 1.38
C PRO A 90 5.62 -12.00 0.93
N ILE A 91 4.92 -11.10 1.64
CA ILE A 91 4.89 -9.67 1.32
C ILE A 91 6.23 -9.01 1.66
N ILE A 92 6.84 -9.38 2.79
CA ILE A 92 8.16 -8.88 3.19
C ILE A 92 9.21 -9.24 2.14
N PHE A 93 9.26 -10.51 1.72
CA PHE A 93 10.18 -10.97 0.68
C PHE A 93 9.89 -10.31 -0.66
N LEU A 94 8.63 -10.15 -1.05
CA LEU A 94 8.26 -9.44 -2.27
C LEU A 94 8.82 -8.02 -2.27
N ILE A 95 8.60 -7.24 -1.20
CA ILE A 95 9.12 -5.87 -1.08
C ILE A 95 10.65 -5.86 -1.11
N LEU A 96 11.30 -6.78 -0.39
CA LEU A 96 12.76 -6.87 -0.33
C LEU A 96 13.37 -7.21 -1.69
N PHE A 97 12.84 -8.21 -2.40
CA PHE A 97 13.33 -8.61 -3.72
C PHE A 97 13.04 -7.55 -4.78
N THR A 98 11.85 -6.97 -4.79
CA THR A 98 11.51 -5.91 -5.75
C THR A 98 12.35 -4.66 -5.49
N GLY A 99 12.49 -4.23 -4.23
CA GLY A 99 13.35 -3.11 -3.86
C GLY A 99 14.82 -3.39 -4.17
N GLY A 100 15.31 -4.59 -3.89
CA GLY A 100 16.67 -5.02 -4.22
C GLY A 100 16.95 -5.07 -5.73
N ALA A 101 16.02 -5.61 -6.52
CA ALA A 101 16.12 -5.62 -7.99
C ALA A 101 16.14 -4.19 -8.55
N LEU A 102 15.30 -3.29 -8.01
CA LEU A 102 15.32 -1.87 -8.38
C LEU A 102 16.62 -1.19 -7.98
N ALA A 103 17.17 -1.47 -6.79
CA ALA A 103 18.45 -0.92 -6.36
C ALA A 103 19.60 -1.38 -7.28
N VAL A 104 19.61 -2.66 -7.67
CA VAL A 104 20.58 -3.18 -8.66
C VAL A 104 20.40 -2.45 -9.99
N LEU A 105 19.17 -2.32 -10.49
CA LEU A 105 18.89 -1.63 -11.75
C LEU A 105 19.28 -0.14 -11.69
N GLU A 106 19.08 0.52 -10.56
CA GLU A 106 19.52 1.90 -10.32
C GLU A 106 21.04 2.01 -10.35
N SER A 107 21.73 1.08 -9.68
CA SER A 107 23.20 1.04 -9.63
C SER A 107 23.84 0.84 -11.01
N THR A 108 23.15 0.18 -11.95
CA THR A 108 23.61 0.05 -13.34
C THR A 108 23.53 1.36 -14.14
N GLY A 109 22.84 2.38 -13.63
CA GLY A 109 22.58 3.63 -14.34
C GLY A 109 21.47 3.53 -15.40
N ALA A 110 20.91 2.34 -15.65
CA ALA A 110 19.86 2.13 -16.66
C ALA A 110 18.63 3.03 -16.42
N ILE A 111 18.21 3.18 -15.16
CA ILE A 111 17.08 4.06 -14.80
C ILE A 111 17.39 5.51 -15.14
N HIS A 112 18.58 6.00 -14.77
CA HIS A 112 19.02 7.36 -15.09
C HIS A 112 19.11 7.60 -16.60
N GLN A 113 19.54 6.60 -17.36
CA GLN A 113 19.67 6.69 -18.82
C GLN A 113 18.30 6.69 -19.53
N ALA A 114 17.38 5.84 -19.08
CA ALA A 114 16.00 5.83 -19.56
C ALA A 114 15.30 7.17 -19.29
N LEU A 115 15.44 7.71 -18.07
CA LEU A 115 14.85 8.99 -17.69
C LEU A 115 15.49 10.17 -18.42
N ASN A 116 16.81 10.17 -18.61
CA ASN A 116 17.49 11.18 -19.44
C ASN A 116 17.04 11.11 -20.90
N GLY A 117 16.77 9.91 -21.43
CA GLY A 117 16.20 9.72 -22.77
C GLY A 117 14.80 10.33 -22.90
N ILE A 118 13.97 10.15 -21.86
CA ILE A 118 12.64 10.76 -21.78
C ILE A 118 12.75 12.29 -21.69
N ALA A 119 13.59 12.81 -20.78
CA ALA A 119 13.76 14.25 -20.54
C ALA A 119 14.39 15.00 -21.72
N ARG A 120 15.22 14.34 -22.53
CA ARG A 120 15.81 14.92 -23.75
C ARG A 120 14.93 14.76 -24.99
N SER A 121 13.83 14.02 -24.89
CA SER A 121 12.91 13.83 -26.00
C SER A 121 12.10 15.09 -26.22
N THR A 122 12.36 15.80 -27.32
CA THR A 122 11.56 16.94 -27.78
C THR A 122 10.12 16.58 -28.16
N LYS A 123 9.77 15.29 -28.17
CA LYS A 123 8.43 14.78 -28.50
C LYS A 123 7.55 14.51 -27.28
N LEU A 124 8.13 14.37 -26.08
CA LEU A 124 7.38 14.01 -24.88
C LEU A 124 7.21 15.26 -24.00
N ASN A 125 5.97 15.70 -23.84
CA ASN A 125 5.61 16.72 -22.85
C ASN A 125 5.56 16.08 -21.45
N ASP A 126 5.85 16.84 -20.40
CA ASP A 126 5.82 16.40 -18.99
C ASP A 126 4.49 15.69 -18.65
N TYR A 127 3.37 16.20 -19.17
CA TYR A 127 2.05 15.58 -19.03
C TYR A 127 1.98 14.14 -19.58
N VAL A 128 2.64 13.88 -20.71
CA VAL A 128 2.65 12.54 -21.33
C VAL A 128 3.47 11.58 -20.49
N VAL A 129 4.59 12.03 -19.92
CA VAL A 129 5.41 11.21 -19.01
C VAL A 129 4.60 10.84 -17.77
N VAL A 130 3.95 11.81 -17.15
CA VAL A 130 3.06 11.58 -16.00
C VAL A 130 1.93 10.62 -16.35
N ALA A 131 1.29 10.78 -17.51
CA ALA A 131 0.21 9.91 -17.96
C ALA A 131 0.69 8.46 -18.20
N ILE A 132 1.86 8.26 -18.80
CA ILE A 132 2.45 6.93 -19.02
C ILE A 132 2.72 6.24 -17.69
N PHE A 133 3.43 6.90 -16.77
CA PHE A 133 3.72 6.33 -15.46
C PHE A 133 2.44 6.08 -14.66
N GLY A 134 1.48 7.01 -14.72
CA GLY A 134 0.19 6.83 -14.07
C GLY A 134 -0.62 5.67 -14.64
N LEU A 135 -0.57 5.44 -15.96
CA LEU A 135 -1.21 4.28 -16.58
C LEU A 135 -0.51 2.98 -16.20
N ILE A 136 0.83 2.95 -16.18
CA ILE A 136 1.59 1.78 -15.74
C ILE A 136 1.22 1.41 -14.29
N PHE A 137 1.30 2.37 -13.36
CA PHE A 137 0.97 2.11 -11.97
C PHE A 137 -0.52 1.85 -11.75
N GLY A 138 -1.40 2.47 -12.53
CA GLY A 138 -2.84 2.15 -12.54
C GLY A 138 -3.10 0.70 -12.96
N VAL A 139 -2.50 0.25 -14.08
CA VAL A 139 -2.60 -1.14 -14.56
C VAL A 139 -1.99 -2.12 -13.57
N LEU A 140 -0.86 -1.80 -12.95
CA LEU A 140 -0.29 -2.64 -11.89
C LEU A 140 -1.20 -2.68 -10.66
N GLY A 141 -1.81 -1.55 -10.30
CA GLY A 141 -2.74 -1.42 -9.17
C GLY A 141 -3.98 -2.30 -9.32
N THR A 142 -4.57 -2.37 -10.51
CA THR A 142 -5.77 -3.20 -10.77
C THR A 142 -5.52 -4.71 -10.60
N THR A 143 -4.28 -5.18 -10.79
CA THR A 143 -3.93 -6.58 -10.49
C THR A 143 -3.93 -6.89 -8.99
N GLY A 144 -3.83 -5.88 -8.13
CA GLY A 144 -3.72 -6.03 -6.67
C GLY A 144 -2.37 -6.53 -6.18
N VAL A 145 -1.50 -7.03 -7.06
CA VAL A 145 -0.21 -7.63 -6.70
C VAL A 145 0.75 -6.60 -6.13
N VAL A 146 0.79 -5.42 -6.75
CA VAL A 146 1.80 -4.40 -6.48
C VAL A 146 1.39 -3.46 -5.35
N VAL A 147 0.12 -3.44 -4.96
CA VAL A 147 -0.44 -2.44 -4.03
C VAL A 147 0.21 -2.53 -2.64
N ASN A 148 0.38 -3.74 -2.12
CA ASN A 148 1.04 -3.97 -0.82
C ASN A 148 2.55 -3.71 -0.87
N ALA A 149 3.15 -3.78 -2.06
CA ALA A 149 4.58 -3.59 -2.27
C ALA A 149 4.91 -2.28 -3.00
N VAL A 150 3.94 -1.37 -3.13
CA VAL A 150 4.07 -0.16 -3.97
C VAL A 150 5.19 0.76 -3.46
N VAL A 151 5.47 0.70 -2.15
CA VAL A 151 6.56 1.44 -1.52
C VAL A 151 7.92 1.14 -2.16
N ALA A 152 8.13 -0.08 -2.65
CA ALA A 152 9.37 -0.47 -3.32
C ALA A 152 9.60 0.30 -4.63
N PHE A 153 8.52 0.82 -5.24
CA PHE A 153 8.57 1.57 -6.50
C PHE A 153 8.66 3.08 -6.31
N VAL A 154 8.63 3.58 -5.06
CA VAL A 154 8.75 5.02 -4.75
C VAL A 154 10.02 5.65 -5.34
N PRO A 155 11.21 5.01 -5.31
CA PRO A 155 12.41 5.59 -5.92
C PRO A 155 12.21 5.95 -7.40
N ILE A 156 11.46 5.14 -8.16
CA ILE A 156 11.16 5.45 -9.57
C ILE A 156 10.35 6.74 -9.68
N GLY A 157 9.31 6.90 -8.85
CA GLY A 157 8.51 8.13 -8.79
C GLY A 157 9.35 9.36 -8.47
N LEU A 158 10.26 9.24 -7.49
CA LEU A 158 11.19 10.31 -7.12
C LEU A 158 12.09 10.72 -8.28
N LEU A 159 12.61 9.73 -9.03
CA LEU A 159 13.46 9.97 -10.18
C LEU A 159 12.70 10.64 -11.33
N VAL A 160 11.44 10.24 -11.59
CA VAL A 160 10.56 10.89 -12.57
C VAL A 160 10.29 12.34 -12.18
N ALA A 161 9.94 12.61 -10.91
CA ALA A 161 9.74 13.98 -10.44
C ALA A 161 11.00 14.82 -10.63
N ARG A 162 12.17 14.27 -10.29
CA ARG A 162 13.45 14.95 -10.49
C ARG A 162 13.75 15.25 -11.96
N SER A 163 13.46 14.32 -12.88
CA SER A 163 13.69 14.54 -14.32
C SER A 163 12.79 15.62 -14.92
N LEU A 164 11.60 15.82 -14.34
CA LEU A 164 10.65 16.86 -14.75
C LEU A 164 10.86 18.19 -13.99
N GLY A 165 11.84 18.27 -13.09
CA GLY A 165 12.05 19.44 -12.23
C GLY A 165 10.93 19.68 -11.21
N LEU A 166 10.12 18.65 -10.92
CA LEU A 166 9.01 18.69 -9.97
C LEU A 166 9.44 18.30 -8.55
N ASN A 167 8.61 18.65 -7.57
CA ASN A 167 8.85 18.32 -6.17
C ASN A 167 8.87 16.80 -5.93
N PRO A 168 9.80 16.24 -5.14
CA PRO A 168 9.80 14.83 -4.72
C PRO A 168 8.45 14.28 -4.25
N PHE A 169 7.65 15.08 -3.53
CA PHE A 169 6.31 14.69 -3.09
C PHE A 169 5.36 14.37 -4.25
N PHE A 170 5.53 15.04 -5.40
CA PHE A 170 4.77 14.70 -6.61
C PHE A 170 5.12 13.30 -7.08
N GLY A 171 6.39 12.91 -7.07
CA GLY A 171 6.85 11.58 -7.48
C GLY A 171 6.30 10.46 -6.59
N VAL A 172 6.31 10.67 -5.27
CA VAL A 172 5.69 9.75 -4.31
C VAL A 172 4.19 9.64 -4.58
N SER A 173 3.52 10.77 -4.74
CA SER A 173 2.06 10.83 -4.98
C SER A 173 1.68 10.18 -6.31
N LEU A 174 2.47 10.38 -7.36
CA LEU A 174 2.26 9.79 -8.68
C LEU A 174 2.20 8.26 -8.55
N VAL A 175 3.16 7.66 -7.86
CA VAL A 175 3.21 6.20 -7.69
C VAL A 175 2.07 5.70 -6.79
N TYR A 176 1.86 6.32 -5.62
CA TYR A 176 0.85 5.86 -4.67
C TYR A 176 -0.59 6.08 -5.15
N LEU A 177 -0.93 7.28 -5.62
CA LEU A 177 -2.30 7.63 -5.98
C LEU A 177 -2.77 6.90 -7.22
N THR A 178 -1.91 6.72 -8.23
CA THR A 178 -2.30 6.03 -9.46
C THR A 178 -2.43 4.52 -9.22
N CYS A 179 -1.53 3.92 -8.44
CA CYS A 179 -1.66 2.52 -8.00
C CYS A 179 -2.92 2.31 -7.16
N ALA A 180 -3.20 3.20 -6.20
CA ALA A 180 -4.42 3.14 -5.38
C ALA A 180 -5.68 3.34 -6.24
N SER A 181 -5.67 4.25 -7.21
CA SER A 181 -6.78 4.42 -8.15
C SER A 181 -7.03 3.15 -8.95
N GLY A 182 -5.99 2.50 -9.46
CA GLY A 182 -6.11 1.21 -10.16
C GLY A 182 -6.64 0.10 -9.26
N PHE A 183 -6.20 0.05 -8.01
CA PHE A 183 -6.69 -0.91 -7.02
C PHE A 183 -8.18 -0.74 -6.70
N ASN A 184 -8.70 0.49 -6.72
CA ASN A 184 -10.14 0.73 -6.54
C ASN A 184 -10.98 0.13 -7.67
N VAL A 185 -10.42 0.06 -8.88
CA VAL A 185 -11.07 -0.58 -10.03
C VAL A 185 -10.98 -2.12 -9.94
N ALA A 186 -9.80 -2.65 -9.56
CA ALA A 186 -9.57 -4.08 -9.31
C ALA A 186 -10.11 -5.06 -10.39
N LEU A 187 -9.79 -4.82 -11.66
CA LEU A 187 -10.27 -5.64 -12.80
C LEU A 187 -9.91 -7.12 -12.66
N THR A 188 -8.66 -7.41 -12.30
CA THR A 188 -8.10 -8.77 -12.29
C THR A 188 -7.59 -9.21 -10.92
N ASN A 189 -7.90 -8.45 -9.86
CA ASN A 189 -7.42 -8.74 -8.53
C ASN A 189 -8.02 -10.07 -8.00
N PRO A 190 -7.18 -11.11 -7.78
CA PRO A 190 -7.68 -12.41 -7.34
C PRO A 190 -8.15 -12.40 -5.88
N VAL A 191 -7.60 -11.51 -5.04
CA VAL A 191 -7.85 -11.46 -3.60
C VAL A 191 -9.16 -10.72 -3.29
N THR A 192 -9.47 -9.66 -4.05
CA THR A 192 -10.70 -8.89 -3.83
C THR A 192 -11.80 -9.35 -4.79
N THR A 193 -11.68 -9.02 -6.08
CA THR A 193 -12.69 -9.30 -7.11
C THR A 193 -12.87 -10.79 -7.32
N GLY A 194 -11.78 -11.54 -7.47
CA GLY A 194 -11.82 -12.99 -7.68
C GLY A 194 -12.49 -13.75 -6.53
N LEU A 195 -12.08 -13.47 -5.29
CA LEU A 195 -12.67 -14.07 -4.09
C LEU A 195 -14.16 -13.72 -3.98
N THR A 196 -14.51 -12.45 -4.13
CA THR A 196 -15.91 -11.99 -3.99
C THR A 196 -16.81 -12.59 -5.05
N GLN A 197 -16.34 -12.69 -6.31
CA GLN A 197 -17.10 -13.33 -7.39
C GLN A 197 -17.28 -14.82 -7.15
N ARG A 198 -16.26 -15.52 -6.64
CA ARG A 198 -16.41 -16.93 -6.26
C ARG A 198 -17.43 -17.12 -5.14
N LEU A 199 -17.40 -16.26 -4.12
CA LEU A 199 -18.39 -16.28 -3.03
C LEU A 199 -19.81 -15.98 -3.54
N ALA A 200 -19.95 -15.08 -4.50
CA ALA A 200 -21.21 -14.74 -5.15
C ALA A 200 -21.62 -15.72 -6.27
N GLN A 201 -20.84 -16.79 -6.51
CA GLN A 201 -21.06 -17.75 -7.59
C GLN A 201 -21.16 -17.12 -9.00
N LEU A 202 -20.44 -16.03 -9.23
CA LEU A 202 -20.35 -15.37 -10.52
C LEU A 202 -19.12 -15.84 -11.31
N PRO A 203 -19.16 -15.79 -12.66
CA PRO A 203 -17.97 -16.01 -13.48
C PRO A 203 -16.84 -15.06 -13.07
N LEU A 204 -15.61 -15.59 -13.03
CA LEU A 204 -14.43 -14.79 -12.71
C LEU A 204 -14.25 -13.66 -13.72
N PHE A 205 -13.92 -12.48 -13.21
CA PHE A 205 -13.75 -11.23 -13.94
C PHE A 205 -14.99 -10.77 -14.72
N SER A 206 -16.18 -11.26 -14.36
CA SER A 206 -17.45 -10.71 -14.85
C SER A 206 -17.59 -9.23 -14.51
N GLY A 207 -18.10 -8.44 -15.46
CA GLY A 207 -18.19 -6.97 -15.33
C GLY A 207 -16.86 -6.24 -15.51
N PHE A 208 -15.87 -6.84 -16.20
CA PHE A 208 -14.61 -6.20 -16.55
C PHE A 208 -14.82 -4.88 -17.30
N GLY A 209 -15.76 -4.82 -18.24
CA GLY A 209 -16.01 -3.61 -19.04
C GLY A 209 -16.81 -2.50 -18.36
N LEU A 210 -17.32 -2.73 -17.14
CA LEU A 210 -18.09 -1.73 -16.37
C LEU A 210 -17.23 -1.03 -15.29
N ARG A 211 -15.95 -1.36 -15.22
CA ARG A 211 -15.02 -0.98 -14.17
C ARG A 211 -13.95 -0.03 -14.70
#